data_AF-A0A7W4K1N2-F1
#
_entry.id   AF-A0A7W4K1N2-F1
#
_cell.length_a   1.000
_cell.length_b   1.000
_cell.length_c   1.000
_cell.angle_alpha   90.00
_cell.angle_beta   90.00
_cell.angle_gamma   90.00
#
_symmetry.space_group_name_H-M   'P 1'
#
loop_
_entity.id
_entity.type
_entity.pdbx_description
1 polymer ?
#
loop_
_entity_poly.entity_id
_entity_poly.type
_entity_poly.pdbx_seq_one_letter_code
_entity_poly.pdbx_strand_id
1 'polypeptide(L)'
;MTDTIRLIEAVASYHAHVYFDGADERATAELLRTEIGERFVVRLGRWHEIPVGPHTLPMYQVAFETTLFATLVPWLMLNHRSLSILIHPNTHSPRRDHISDGLWLGQRRALLPERLPEEAPKADGAGDPNTEPADTAPI
;
A
#
# COMPACT_ATOMS: atom_id res chain seq x y z
N MET A 1 -25.86 12.84 11.15
CA MET A 1 -25.21 12.90 9.82
C MET A 1 -25.75 11.71 9.05
N THR A 2 -26.44 11.94 7.94
CA THR A 2 -26.86 10.85 7.05
C THR A 2 -25.60 10.19 6.51
N ASP A 3 -25.34 8.96 6.95
CA ASP A 3 -24.24 8.14 6.48
C ASP A 3 -24.60 7.68 5.06
N THR A 4 -24.32 8.53 4.09
CA THR A 4 -24.57 8.24 2.68
C THR A 4 -23.57 7.19 2.23
N ILE A 5 -24.06 6.15 1.56
CA ILE A 5 -23.20 5.16 0.92
C ILE A 5 -22.22 5.87 -0.02
N ARG A 6 -20.92 5.62 0.19
CA ARG A 6 -19.86 6.12 -0.70
C ARG A 6 -19.78 5.25 -1.94
N LEU A 7 -19.62 5.88 -3.10
CA LEU A 7 -19.48 5.21 -4.38
C LEU A 7 -18.02 4.80 -4.62
N ILE A 8 -17.80 3.76 -5.43
CA ILE A 8 -16.46 3.22 -5.68
C ILE A 8 -15.57 4.20 -6.47
N GLU A 9 -16.19 5.08 -7.25
CA GLU A 9 -15.55 6.15 -8.03
C GLU A 9 -14.83 7.19 -7.15
N ALA A 10 -15.09 7.19 -5.84
CA ALA A 10 -14.34 8.01 -4.88
C ALA A 10 -12.89 7.53 -4.71
N VAL A 11 -12.58 6.28 -5.09
CA VAL A 11 -11.24 5.71 -4.98
C VAL A 11 -10.45 6.04 -6.24
N ALA A 12 -9.44 6.90 -6.10
CA ALA A 12 -8.56 7.27 -7.21
C ALA A 12 -7.46 6.23 -7.47
N SER A 13 -6.97 5.56 -6.43
CA SER A 13 -5.93 4.54 -6.50
C SER A 13 -5.85 3.77 -5.18
N TYR A 14 -4.87 2.87 -5.03
CA TYR A 14 -4.55 2.22 -3.78
C TYR A 14 -3.06 2.33 -3.46
N HIS A 15 -2.74 2.32 -2.17
CA HIS A 15 -1.39 2.10 -1.67
C HIS A 15 -1.33 0.82 -0.85
N ALA A 16 -0.25 0.06 -1.02
CA ALA A 16 0.20 -0.96 -0.08
C ALA A 16 1.49 -0.50 0.59
N HIS A 17 1.54 -0.51 1.92
CA HIS A 17 2.74 -0.20 2.71
C HIS A 17 3.25 -1.50 3.33
N VAL A 18 4.42 -1.94 2.87
CA VAL A 18 5.05 -3.18 3.33
C VAL A 18 6.01 -2.85 4.46
N TYR A 19 5.66 -3.28 5.66
CA TYR A 19 6.45 -3.02 6.87
C TYR A 19 7.44 -4.14 7.15
N PHE A 20 8.57 -3.77 7.73
CA PHE A 20 9.59 -4.71 8.20
C PHE A 20 10.23 -4.21 9.49
N ASP A 21 10.57 -5.13 10.39
CA ASP A 21 11.29 -4.87 11.62
C ASP A 21 12.38 -5.93 11.85
N GLY A 22 13.63 -5.48 11.98
CA GLY A 22 14.80 -6.36 12.05
C GLY A 22 15.27 -6.92 10.70
N ALA A 23 16.40 -7.63 10.74
CA ALA A 23 17.13 -8.05 9.53
C ALA A 23 16.36 -9.08 8.69
N ASP A 24 15.65 -10.02 9.32
CA ASP A 24 14.96 -11.11 8.63
C ASP A 24 13.74 -10.59 7.83
N GLU A 25 12.92 -9.73 8.45
CA GLU A 25 11.81 -9.09 7.75
C GLU A 25 12.32 -8.13 6.67
N ARG A 26 13.43 -7.42 6.91
CA ARG A 26 14.06 -6.54 5.91
C ARG A 26 14.43 -7.31 4.65
N ALA A 27 15.13 -8.44 4.77
CA ALA A 27 15.51 -9.29 3.64
C ALA A 27 14.27 -9.87 2.92
N THR A 28 13.24 -10.24 3.68
CA THR A 28 11.96 -10.72 3.13
C THR A 28 11.24 -9.63 2.35
N ALA A 29 11.26 -8.40 2.86
CA ALA A 29 10.65 -7.23 2.23
C ALA A 29 11.38 -6.80 0.95
N GLU A 30 12.72 -6.93 0.91
CA GLU A 30 13.52 -6.73 -0.31
C GLU A 30 13.17 -7.74 -1.40
N LEU A 31 13.08 -9.03 -1.04
CA LEU A 31 12.63 -10.06 -1.98
C LEU A 31 11.24 -9.75 -2.52
N LEU A 32 10.27 -9.50 -1.62
CA LEU A 32 8.90 -9.18 -2.03
C LEU A 32 8.84 -7.95 -2.96
N ARG A 33 9.65 -6.93 -2.69
CA ARG A 33 9.72 -5.71 -3.51
C ARG A 33 10.20 -6.00 -4.92
N THR A 34 11.22 -6.85 -5.06
CA THR A 34 11.73 -7.30 -6.36
C THR A 34 10.67 -8.08 -7.12
N GLU A 35 10.04 -9.08 -6.48
CA GLU A 35 9.03 -9.91 -7.12
C GLU A 35 7.80 -9.12 -7.57
N ILE A 36 7.40 -8.08 -6.82
CA ILE A 36 6.35 -7.14 -7.23
C ILE A 36 6.76 -6.39 -8.50
N GLY A 37 7.98 -5.84 -8.53
CA GLY A 37 8.48 -5.05 -9.66
C GLY A 37 8.61 -5.85 -10.95
N GLU A 38 8.85 -7.16 -10.84
CA GLU A 38 8.94 -8.08 -11.98
C GLU A 38 7.57 -8.50 -12.54
N ARG A 39 6.46 -8.30 -11.80
CA ARG A 39 5.13 -8.88 -12.14
C ARG A 39 4.02 -7.87 -12.33
N PHE A 40 4.11 -6.68 -11.73
CA PHE A 40 3.00 -5.73 -11.72
C PHE A 40 3.45 -4.35 -12.18
N VAL A 41 2.62 -3.71 -13.01
CA VAL A 41 2.82 -2.33 -13.46
C VAL A 41 2.43 -1.38 -12.32
N VAL A 42 3.37 -1.12 -11.42
CA VAL A 42 3.16 -0.32 -10.21
C VAL A 42 4.22 0.77 -10.06
N ARG A 43 3.98 1.68 -9.13
CA ARG A 43 4.99 2.64 -8.67
C ARG A 43 5.53 2.22 -7.31
N LEU A 44 6.78 1.74 -7.29
CA LEU A 44 7.51 1.45 -6.07
C LEU A 44 8.08 2.75 -5.47
N GLY A 45 7.70 3.03 -4.24
CA GLY A 45 8.21 4.13 -3.44
C GLY A 45 9.65 3.92 -2.98
N ARG A 46 10.15 4.94 -2.27
CA ARG A 46 11.46 4.88 -1.61
C ARG A 46 11.45 3.84 -0.50
N TRP A 47 12.61 3.26 -0.26
CA TRP A 47 12.85 2.42 0.91
C TRP A 47 13.08 3.31 2.13
N HIS A 48 12.26 3.16 3.16
CA HIS A 48 12.39 3.92 4.41
C HIS A 48 12.89 3.00 5.52
N GLU A 49 14.13 3.21 5.94
CA GLU A 49 14.73 2.47 7.07
C GLU A 49 14.31 3.01 8.44
N ILE A 50 13.53 4.10 8.47
CA ILE A 50 12.99 4.71 9.69
C ILE A 50 11.51 5.03 9.51
N PRO A 51 10.74 5.19 10.61
CA PRO A 51 9.36 5.67 10.58
C PRO A 51 9.22 7.01 9.84
N VAL A 52 8.24 7.13 8.95
CA VAL A 52 7.94 8.35 8.18
C VAL A 52 6.44 8.60 8.09
N GLY A 53 6.02 9.86 8.13
CA GLY A 53 4.59 10.21 8.08
C GLY A 53 3.80 9.47 9.17
N PRO A 54 2.65 8.83 8.85
CA PRO A 54 1.84 8.07 9.82
C PRO A 54 2.40 6.69 10.16
N HIS A 55 3.45 6.23 9.47
CA HIS A 55 3.99 4.87 9.59
C HIS A 55 4.97 4.79 10.76
N THR A 56 4.72 3.90 11.72
CA THR A 56 5.51 3.76 12.97
C THR A 56 6.69 2.80 12.86
N LEU A 57 6.84 2.11 11.73
CA LEU A 57 7.91 1.16 11.44
C LEU A 57 8.57 1.51 10.09
N PRO A 58 9.79 1.01 9.83
CA PRO A 58 10.38 0.98 8.50
C PRO A 58 9.43 0.34 7.47
N MET A 59 9.37 0.90 6.27
CA MET A 59 8.48 0.41 5.21
C MET A 59 8.93 0.85 3.83
N TYR A 60 8.29 0.29 2.80
CA TYR A 60 8.18 0.94 1.49
C TYR A 60 6.74 0.94 1.01
N GLN A 61 6.42 1.90 0.14
CA GLN A 61 5.11 2.02 -0.50
C GLN A 61 5.10 1.34 -1.87
N VAL A 62 3.96 0.74 -2.22
CA VAL A 62 3.59 0.33 -3.58
C VAL A 62 2.31 1.07 -3.93
N ALA A 63 2.35 1.94 -4.93
CA ALA A 63 1.17 2.62 -5.45
C ALA A 63 0.70 1.97 -6.74
N PHE A 64 -0.62 1.72 -6.85
CA PHE A 64 -1.18 0.98 -7.97
C PHE A 64 -2.61 1.41 -8.31
N GLU A 65 -2.96 1.25 -9.59
CA GLU A 65 -4.28 1.57 -10.13
C GLU A 65 -5.37 0.64 -9.60
N THR A 66 -6.60 1.12 -9.59
CA THR A 66 -7.77 0.36 -9.09
C THR A 66 -7.98 -0.96 -9.81
N THR A 67 -7.60 -1.03 -11.09
CA THR A 67 -7.68 -2.23 -11.93
C THR A 67 -6.74 -3.36 -11.49
N LEU A 68 -5.66 -3.06 -10.78
CA LEU A 68 -4.71 -4.06 -10.27
C LEU A 68 -5.12 -4.65 -8.92
N PHE A 69 -6.15 -4.11 -8.26
CA PHE A 69 -6.52 -4.56 -6.92
C PHE A 69 -6.84 -6.06 -6.88
N ALA A 70 -7.62 -6.56 -7.84
CA ALA A 70 -8.06 -7.94 -7.88
C ALA A 70 -6.96 -8.95 -8.27
N THR A 71 -5.76 -8.49 -8.64
CA THR A 71 -4.62 -9.35 -8.97
C THR A 71 -3.49 -9.20 -7.94
N LEU A 72 -3.04 -7.97 -7.67
CA LEU A 72 -1.95 -7.70 -6.74
C LEU A 72 -2.31 -8.09 -5.30
N VAL A 73 -3.51 -7.75 -4.81
CA VAL A 73 -3.86 -8.01 -3.41
C VAL A 73 -3.98 -9.50 -3.11
N PRO A 74 -4.68 -10.32 -3.92
CA PRO A 74 -4.65 -11.77 -3.75
C PRO A 74 -3.25 -12.37 -3.87
N TRP A 75 -2.40 -11.86 -4.76
CA TRP A 75 -1.01 -12.30 -4.86
C TRP A 75 -0.22 -11.99 -3.58
N LEU A 76 -0.39 -10.80 -3.00
CA LEU A 76 0.19 -10.46 -1.70
C LEU A 76 -0.34 -11.36 -0.59
N MET A 77 -1.63 -11.72 -0.59
CA MET A 77 -2.18 -12.66 0.40
C MET A 77 -1.45 -14.00 0.40
N LEU A 78 -1.00 -14.48 -0.77
CA LEU A 78 -0.25 -15.73 -0.89
C LEU A 78 1.25 -15.55 -0.57
N ASN A 79 1.80 -14.37 -0.84
CA ASN A 79 3.26 -14.16 -0.91
C ASN A 79 3.82 -13.20 0.14
N HIS A 80 2.99 -12.58 1.01
CA HIS A 80 3.48 -11.65 2.03
C HIS A 80 4.31 -12.31 3.14
N ARG A 81 4.29 -13.64 3.23
CA ARG A 81 5.02 -14.44 4.24
C ARG A 81 4.64 -13.95 5.65
N SER A 82 5.58 -13.46 6.44
CA SER A 82 5.34 -12.91 7.77
C SER A 82 5.18 -11.38 7.81
N LEU A 83 5.33 -10.69 6.66
CA LEU A 83 5.31 -9.23 6.62
C LEU A 83 3.91 -8.69 6.91
N SER A 84 3.87 -7.56 7.60
CA SER A 84 2.66 -6.78 7.80
C SER A 84 2.48 -5.82 6.63
N ILE A 85 1.30 -5.78 6.03
CA ILE A 85 1.01 -4.89 4.90
C ILE A 85 -0.29 -4.12 5.15
N LEU A 86 -0.22 -2.79 5.22
CA LEU A 86 -1.40 -1.93 5.17
C LEU A 86 -1.77 -1.69 3.72
N ILE A 87 -3.00 -1.98 3.33
CA ILE A 87 -3.53 -1.64 2.01
C ILE A 87 -4.70 -0.70 2.20
N HIS A 88 -4.66 0.49 1.61
CA HIS A 88 -5.74 1.46 1.73
C HIS A 88 -6.11 2.08 0.39
N PRO A 89 -7.40 2.45 0.20
CA PRO A 89 -7.79 3.28 -0.93
C PRO A 89 -7.21 4.68 -0.78
N ASN A 90 -7.13 5.43 -1.86
CA ASN A 90 -6.85 6.85 -1.84
C ASN A 90 -8.10 7.61 -2.28
N THR A 91 -8.72 8.30 -1.33
CA THR A 91 -9.87 9.19 -1.54
C THR A 91 -9.48 10.61 -1.14
N HIS A 92 -10.46 11.51 -1.00
CA HIS A 92 -10.24 12.85 -0.48
C HIS A 92 -10.07 12.88 1.05
N SER A 93 -10.04 11.73 1.74
CA SER A 93 -9.99 11.64 3.21
C SER A 93 -8.81 10.82 3.74
N PRO A 94 -7.54 11.29 3.60
CA PRO A 94 -6.35 10.48 3.87
C PRO A 94 -6.31 9.85 5.25
N ARG A 95 -6.70 10.58 6.31
CA ARG A 95 -6.77 10.01 7.66
C ARG A 95 -7.75 8.85 7.74
N ARG A 96 -8.95 8.99 7.16
CA ARG A 96 -9.96 7.93 7.16
C ARG A 96 -9.49 6.74 6.33
N ASP A 97 -8.91 7.01 5.17
CA ASP A 97 -8.36 6.01 4.26
C ASP A 97 -7.39 5.07 5.00
N HIS A 98 -6.44 5.64 5.76
CA HIS A 98 -5.44 4.84 6.49
C HIS A 98 -5.98 4.13 7.73
N ILE A 99 -6.88 4.77 8.48
CA ILE A 99 -7.26 4.32 9.83
C ILE A 99 -8.49 3.42 9.84
N SER A 100 -9.47 3.72 8.96
CA SER A 100 -10.80 3.11 8.97
C SER A 100 -11.10 2.30 7.71
N ASP A 101 -10.66 2.79 6.55
CA ASP A 101 -10.99 2.15 5.26
C ASP A 101 -9.90 1.20 4.76
N GLY A 102 -8.73 1.19 5.42
CA GLY A 102 -7.63 0.30 5.12
C GLY A 102 -7.86 -1.13 5.63
N LEU A 103 -7.28 -2.09 4.92
CA LEU A 103 -7.19 -3.49 5.30
C LEU A 103 -5.75 -3.87 5.60
N TRP A 104 -5.57 -4.97 6.34
CA TRP A 104 -4.25 -5.47 6.73
C TRP A 104 -4.06 -6.91 6.29
N LEU A 105 -2.89 -7.20 5.71
CA LEU A 105 -2.35 -8.55 5.61
C LEU A 105 -1.33 -8.75 6.74
N GLY A 106 -1.37 -9.91 7.40
CA GLY A 106 -0.55 -10.17 8.57
C GLY A 106 -0.99 -9.36 9.80
N GLN A 107 -0.04 -8.96 10.64
CA GLN A 107 -0.32 -8.26 11.89
C GLN A 107 -0.59 -6.77 11.65
N ARG A 108 -1.72 -6.25 12.13
CA ARG A 108 -1.98 -4.80 12.13
C ARG A 108 -0.93 -4.07 12.96
N ARG A 109 -0.34 -3.02 12.39
CA ARG A 109 0.62 -2.15 13.08
C ARG A 109 -0.02 -0.81 13.46
N ALA A 110 0.52 -0.20 14.52
CA ALA A 110 0.08 1.12 14.96
C ALA A 110 0.42 2.17 13.88
N LEU A 111 -0.45 3.16 13.74
CA LEU A 111 -0.24 4.33 12.89
C LEU A 111 -0.34 5.58 13.77
N LEU A 112 0.07 6.73 13.23
CA LEU A 112 -0.05 8.04 13.86
C LEU A 112 -1.08 8.89 13.09
N PRO A 113 -2.40 8.77 13.40
CA PRO A 113 -3.47 9.46 12.68
C PRO A 113 -3.30 10.98 12.62
N GLU A 114 -2.71 11.57 13.66
CA GLU A 114 -2.47 13.00 13.80
C GLU A 114 -1.52 13.55 12.75
N ARG A 115 -0.72 12.69 12.10
CA ARG A 115 0.19 13.05 11.00
C ARG A 115 -0.48 13.02 9.62
N LEU A 116 -1.77 12.68 9.56
CA LEU A 116 -2.56 12.68 8.33
C LEU A 116 -3.58 13.82 8.35
N PRO A 117 -3.75 14.56 7.25
CA PRO A 117 -4.86 15.50 7.14
C PRO A 117 -6.19 14.75 7.11
N GLU A 118 -7.24 15.37 7.66
CA GLU A 118 -8.59 14.80 7.61
C GLU A 118 -9.14 14.80 6.18
N GLU A 119 -8.85 15.85 5.42
CA GLU A 119 -9.25 16.02 4.03
C GLU A 119 -8.08 16.49 3.16
N ALA A 120 -8.12 16.14 1.87
CA ALA A 120 -7.20 16.60 0.85
C ALA A 120 -7.96 17.22 -0.33
N PRO A 121 -7.39 18.26 -0.99
CA PRO A 121 -8.03 18.91 -2.14
C PRO A 121 -8.18 17.98 -3.34
N LYS A 122 -7.38 16.90 -3.40
CA LYS A 122 -7.41 15.87 -4.43
C LYS A 122 -7.07 14.52 -3.79
N ALA A 123 -7.73 13.45 -4.25
CA ALA A 123 -7.29 12.09 -3.95
C ALA A 123 -5.94 11.76 -4.61
N ASP A 124 -5.08 11.04 -3.88
CA ASP A 124 -3.80 10.59 -4.41
C ASP A 124 -4.00 9.56 -5.53
N GLY A 125 -3.39 9.81 -6.68
CA GLY A 125 -3.33 8.84 -7.79
C GLY A 125 -2.14 7.90 -7.64
N ALA A 126 -2.13 6.80 -8.40
CA ALA A 126 -1.00 5.85 -8.36
C ALA A 126 0.32 6.48 -8.84
N GLY A 127 0.21 7.52 -9.69
CA GLY A 127 1.34 8.16 -10.37
C GLY A 127 1.92 7.28 -11.47
N ASP A 128 2.90 7.81 -12.20
CA ASP A 128 3.52 7.03 -13.27
C ASP A 128 4.23 5.79 -12.70
N PRO A 129 3.95 4.58 -13.24
CA PRO A 129 4.67 3.37 -12.88
C PRO A 129 6.18 3.54 -13.09
N ASN A 130 6.97 2.88 -12.26
CA ASN A 130 8.44 2.82 -12.39
C ASN A 130 8.96 1.38 -12.39
N THR A 131 8.10 0.47 -12.84
CA THR A 131 8.35 -0.97 -12.97
C THR A 131 7.99 -1.39 -14.39
N GLU A 132 8.72 -2.39 -14.89
CA GLU A 132 8.51 -3.00 -16.20
C GLU A 132 8.42 -4.51 -15.98
N PRO A 133 7.20 -5.07 -15.82
CA PRO A 133 7.03 -6.49 -15.59
C PRO A 133 7.63 -7.32 -16.71
N ALA A 134 8.28 -8.43 -16.36
CA ALA A 134 8.78 -9.37 -17.36
C ALA A 134 7.59 -10.14 -17.97
N ASP A 135 7.56 -10.25 -19.30
CA ASP A 135 6.51 -10.96 -20.04
C ASP A 135 6.29 -12.43 -19.60
N THR A 136 7.26 -13.00 -18.88
CA THR A 136 7.29 -14.41 -18.48
C THR A 136 6.99 -14.64 -17.00
N ALA A 137 6.87 -13.60 -16.18
CA ALA A 137 6.66 -13.76 -14.74
C ALA A 137 5.18 -14.08 -14.44
N PRO A 138 4.85 -15.25 -13.87
CA PRO A 138 3.48 -15.59 -13.56
C PRO A 138 2.94 -14.75 -12.39
N ILE A 139 1.67 -14.34 -12.52
CA ILE A 139 0.84 -13.75 -11.46
C ILE A 139 0.10 -14.88 -10.77
#